data_AF-A0A657IVG2-F1
#
_entry.id   AF-A0A657IVG2-F1
#
_cell.length_a   1.000
_cell.length_b   1.000
_cell.length_c   1.000
_cell.angle_alpha   90.00
_cell.angle_beta   90.00
_cell.angle_gamma   90.00
#
_symmetry.space_group_name_H-M   'P 1'
#
loop_
_entity.id
_entity.type
_entity.pdbx_description
1 polymer ?
#
loop_
_entity_poly.entity_id
_entity_poly.type
_entity_poly.pdbx_seq_one_letter_code
_entity_poly.pdbx_strand_id
1 'polypeptide(L)'
;MPGRHHAARLSLPVAESVAVDGSTEAVITNKSLAGLASAEASLVDGVTKVSSSADPRSVIVQITTPLREHRDIVEEVRGSVQRRLSEAGVTPVPKVRVRAVTKEMS
;
A
#
# COMPACT_ATOMS: atom_id res chain seq x y z
N MET A 1 -1.18 26.28 -10.78
CA MET A 1 -2.10 26.43 -9.62
C MET A 1 -1.60 25.53 -8.49
N PRO A 2 -1.10 26.07 -7.37
CA PRO A 2 -0.81 25.31 -6.15
C PRO A 2 -2.12 25.07 -5.37
N GLY A 3 -2.32 23.89 -4.78
CA GLY A 3 -3.45 23.67 -3.86
C GLY A 3 -4.21 22.34 -3.92
N ARG A 4 -3.74 21.31 -4.65
CA ARG A 4 -4.36 19.99 -4.59
C ARG A 4 -3.61 19.11 -3.60
N HIS A 5 -4.09 19.05 -2.36
CA HIS A 5 -3.53 18.14 -1.36
C HIS A 5 -3.75 16.69 -1.81
N HIS A 6 -2.64 15.95 -1.91
CA HIS A 6 -2.58 14.56 -2.37
C HIS A 6 -2.66 13.60 -1.17
N ALA A 7 -3.86 13.37 -0.67
CA ALA A 7 -4.06 12.48 0.46
C ALA A 7 -5.36 11.66 0.34
N ALA A 8 -5.37 10.49 0.97
CA ALA A 8 -6.50 9.56 1.02
C ALA A 8 -7.13 9.55 2.42
N ARG A 9 -8.42 9.21 2.52
CA ARG A 9 -9.18 9.18 3.78
C ARG A 9 -9.04 7.80 4.44
N LEU A 10 -8.84 7.75 5.76
CA LEU A 10 -8.87 6.53 6.56
C LEU A 10 -10.18 6.49 7.37
N SER A 11 -10.83 5.34 7.41
CA SER A 11 -11.95 5.04 8.30
C SER A 11 -11.41 4.40 9.57
N LEU A 12 -11.61 5.07 10.71
CA LEU A 12 -11.24 4.53 12.03
C LEU A 12 -12.34 3.59 12.55
N PRO A 13 -12.01 2.42 13.10
CA PRO A 13 -12.98 1.59 13.80
C PRO A 13 -13.41 2.28 15.09
N VAL A 14 -14.72 2.40 15.29
CA VAL A 14 -15.33 2.91 16.53
C VAL A 14 -15.14 1.86 17.63
N ALA A 15 -14.00 1.89 18.30
CA ALA A 15 -13.82 1.23 19.59
C ALA A 15 -13.65 2.35 20.63
N GLU A 16 -14.68 2.54 21.44
CA GLU A 16 -14.79 3.46 22.58
C GLU A 16 -14.21 4.86 22.34
N SER A 17 -14.85 5.60 21.43
CA SER A 17 -14.65 7.03 21.30
C SER A 17 -15.29 7.74 22.50
N VAL A 18 -14.46 8.16 23.45
CA VAL A 18 -14.78 9.29 24.34
C VAL A 18 -15.29 10.41 23.43
N ALA A 19 -16.50 10.89 23.68
CA ALA A 19 -17.23 11.80 22.79
C ALA A 19 -16.38 13.04 22.45
N VAL A 20 -15.82 13.06 21.24
CA VAL A 20 -15.28 14.26 20.61
C VAL A 20 -16.29 14.64 19.54
N ASP A 21 -17.01 15.72 19.79
CA ASP A 21 -17.98 16.32 18.87
C ASP A 21 -17.24 16.93 17.66
N GLY A 22 -16.92 16.07 16.70
CA GLY A 22 -16.24 16.41 15.47
C GLY A 22 -15.91 15.15 14.68
N SER A 23 -16.44 15.04 13.45
CA SER A 23 -16.06 13.99 12.50
C SER A 23 -14.54 14.00 12.32
N THR A 24 -13.82 13.13 13.02
CA THR A 24 -12.36 13.02 12.92
C THR A 24 -12.03 12.36 11.58
N GLU A 25 -11.67 13.17 10.59
CA GLU A 25 -11.20 12.70 9.29
C GLU A 25 -9.69 12.44 9.38
N ALA A 26 -9.30 11.16 9.51
CA ALA A 26 -7.91 10.76 9.44
C ALA A 26 -7.46 10.74 7.97
N VAL A 27 -6.43 11.52 7.65
CA VAL A 27 -5.93 11.70 6.28
C VAL A 27 -4.52 11.13 6.19
N ILE A 28 -4.34 10.09 5.34
CA ILE A 28 -3.01 9.52 5.09
C ILE A 28 -2.40 10.16 3.84
N THR A 29 -1.15 10.60 3.95
CA THR A 29 -0.42 11.10 2.77
C THR A 29 -0.14 9.96 1.80
N ASN A 30 -0.07 10.24 0.50
CA ASN A 30 0.35 9.23 -0.48
C ASN A 30 1.70 8.60 -0.13
N LYS A 31 2.63 9.37 0.44
CA LYS A 31 3.93 8.85 0.87
C LYS A 31 3.80 7.82 1.99
N SER A 32 2.95 8.09 2.98
CA SER A 32 2.68 7.15 4.07
C SER A 32 1.95 5.90 3.57
N LEU A 33 1.05 6.06 2.59
CA LEU A 33 0.33 4.96 1.97
C LEU A 33 1.25 4.06 1.12
N ALA A 34 2.17 4.67 0.36
CA ALA A 34 3.26 3.95 -0.31
C ALA A 34 4.14 3.22 0.72
N GLY A 35 4.53 3.90 1.81
CA GLY A 35 5.32 3.29 2.88
C GLY A 35 4.66 2.05 3.49
N LEU A 36 3.35 2.11 3.76
CA LEU A 36 2.58 0.97 4.24
C LEU A 36 2.59 -0.20 3.25
N ALA A 37 2.38 0.08 1.96
CA ALA A 37 2.45 -0.94 0.93
C ALA A 37 3.86 -1.54 0.77
N SER A 38 4.91 -0.73 0.90
CA SER A 38 6.29 -1.20 0.90
C SER A 38 6.60 -2.12 2.07
N ALA A 39 6.18 -1.73 3.28
CA ALA A 39 6.37 -2.52 4.48
C ALA A 39 5.70 -3.89 4.32
N GLU A 40 4.47 -3.93 3.84
CA GLU A 40 3.75 -5.20 3.69
C GLU A 40 4.32 -6.08 2.58
N ALA A 41 4.67 -5.50 1.43
CA ALA A 41 5.31 -6.24 0.35
C ALA A 41 6.68 -6.81 0.74
N SER A 42 7.39 -6.20 1.70
CA SER A 42 8.69 -6.68 2.18
C SER A 42 8.60 -7.91 3.09
N LEU A 43 7.42 -8.23 3.61
CA LEU A 43 7.18 -9.40 4.45
C LEU A 43 6.91 -10.68 3.64
N VAL A 44 6.65 -10.55 2.34
CA VAL A 44 6.40 -11.69 1.46
C VAL A 44 7.71 -12.39 1.12
N ASP A 45 7.72 -13.71 1.25
CA ASP A 45 8.90 -14.52 0.97
C ASP A 45 9.31 -14.44 -0.51
N GLY A 46 10.62 -14.47 -0.77
CA GLY A 46 11.19 -14.30 -2.11
C GLY A 46 11.27 -12.84 -2.59
N VAL A 47 10.87 -11.85 -1.79
CA VAL A 47 11.09 -10.43 -2.06
C VAL A 47 12.43 -9.98 -1.49
N THR A 48 13.30 -9.44 -2.35
CA THR A 48 14.65 -8.96 -1.96
C THR A 48 14.75 -7.45 -1.83
N LYS A 49 13.91 -6.73 -2.58
CA LYS A 49 13.84 -5.27 -2.52
C LYS A 49 12.44 -4.83 -2.90
N VAL A 50 12.00 -3.74 -2.30
CA VAL A 50 10.72 -3.11 -2.62
C VAL A 50 10.93 -1.62 -2.89
N SER A 51 10.19 -1.11 -3.86
CA SER A 51 9.97 0.31 -4.08
C SER A 51 8.48 0.51 -4.32
N SER A 52 7.89 1.54 -3.74
CA SER A 52 6.46 1.81 -3.91
C SER A 52 6.21 3.28 -4.21
N SER A 53 5.23 3.54 -5.04
CA SER A 53 4.64 4.86 -5.22
C SER A 53 3.13 4.76 -5.08
N ALA A 54 2.51 5.86 -4.66
CA ALA A 54 1.08 5.92 -4.50
C ALA A 54 0.52 7.21 -5.09
N ASP A 55 -0.64 7.07 -5.68
CA ASP A 55 -1.53 8.16 -6.07
C ASP A 55 -2.85 8.01 -5.31
N PRO A 56 -3.78 9.00 -5.39
CA PRO A 56 -5.03 8.96 -4.65
C PRO A 56 -5.98 7.78 -4.98
N ARG A 57 -5.73 7.03 -6.06
CA ARG A 57 -6.58 5.94 -6.55
C ARG A 57 -5.83 4.62 -6.75
N SER A 58 -4.51 4.63 -6.72
CA SER A 58 -3.70 3.45 -7.01
C SER A 58 -2.38 3.45 -6.26
N VAL A 59 -1.88 2.24 -6.01
CA VAL A 59 -0.57 1.98 -5.43
C VAL A 59 0.20 1.12 -6.40
N ILE A 60 1.40 1.56 -6.75
CA ILE A 60 2.32 0.82 -7.59
C ILE A 60 3.42 0.30 -6.68
N VAL A 61 3.54 -1.01 -6.59
CA VAL A 61 4.60 -1.70 -5.87
C VAL A 61 5.51 -2.38 -6.88
N GLN A 62 6.79 -2.05 -6.83
CA GLN A 62 7.83 -2.72 -7.60
C GLN A 62 8.65 -3.59 -6.64
N ILE A 63 8.63 -4.88 -6.88
CA ILE A 63 9.41 -5.87 -6.14
C ILE A 63 10.59 -6.34 -6.97
N THR A 64 11.71 -6.62 -6.30
CA THR A 64 12.84 -7.35 -6.88
C THR A 64 12.85 -8.74 -6.28
N THR A 65 12.95 -9.74 -7.14
CA THR A 65 12.95 -11.15 -6.72
C THR A 65 14.01 -11.94 -7.50
N PRO A 66 14.66 -12.94 -6.88
CA PRO A 66 15.55 -13.87 -7.60
C PRO A 66 14.74 -14.93 -8.36
N LEU A 67 13.42 -15.03 -8.14
CA LEU A 67 12.57 -16.00 -8.80
C LEU A 67 12.46 -15.70 -10.30
N ARG A 68 12.65 -16.73 -11.12
CA ARG A 68 12.45 -16.66 -12.57
C ARG A 68 10.96 -16.55 -12.90
N GLU A 69 10.17 -17.42 -12.27
CA GLU A 69 8.71 -17.36 -12.32
C GLU A 69 8.22 -16.43 -11.22
N HIS A 70 7.68 -15.28 -11.62
CA HIS A 70 7.31 -14.21 -10.71
C HIS A 70 5.79 -13.96 -10.67
N ARG A 71 4.99 -14.77 -11.36
CA ARG A 71 3.53 -14.59 -11.40
C ARG A 71 2.90 -14.81 -10.01
N ASP A 72 3.30 -15.89 -9.35
CA ASP A 72 2.71 -16.27 -8.06
C ASP A 72 3.08 -15.27 -6.96
N ILE A 73 4.36 -14.91 -6.86
CA ILE A 73 4.82 -13.88 -5.91
C ILE A 73 4.19 -12.51 -6.19
N VAL A 74 3.93 -12.17 -7.46
CA VAL A 74 3.23 -10.92 -7.81
C VAL A 74 1.80 -10.91 -7.28
N GLU A 75 1.05 -12.01 -7.46
CA GLU A 75 -0.32 -12.11 -6.95
C GLU A 75 -0.36 -12.21 -5.42
N GLU A 76 0.61 -12.87 -4.80
CA GLU A 76 0.76 -12.94 -3.35
C GLU A 76 1.01 -11.55 -2.73
N VAL A 77 2.01 -10.82 -3.24
CA VAL A 77 2.30 -9.44 -2.81
C VAL A 77 1.08 -8.55 -3.03
N ARG A 78 0.42 -8.67 -4.20
CA ARG A 78 -0.78 -7.90 -4.50
C ARG A 78 -1.89 -8.18 -3.49
N GLY A 79 -2.15 -9.44 -3.18
CA GLY A 79 -3.16 -9.87 -2.23
C GLY A 79 -2.87 -9.37 -0.82
N SER A 80 -1.62 -9.49 -0.36
CA SER A 80 -1.20 -9.03 0.97
C SER A 80 -1.37 -7.51 1.13
N VAL A 81 -0.83 -6.74 0.18
CA VAL A 81 -0.94 -5.26 0.20
C VAL A 81 -2.40 -4.81 0.10
N GLN A 82 -3.20 -5.43 -0.78
CA GLN A 82 -4.61 -5.10 -0.93
C GLN A 82 -5.38 -5.34 0.38
N ARG A 83 -5.17 -6.49 1.03
CA ARG A 83 -5.77 -6.82 2.31
C ARG A 83 -5.39 -5.80 3.38
N ARG A 84 -4.09 -5.48 3.48
CA ARG A 84 -3.59 -4.53 4.48
C ARG A 84 -4.16 -3.12 4.31
N LEU A 85 -4.29 -2.64 3.07
CA LEU A 85 -4.90 -1.33 2.79
C LEU A 85 -6.40 -1.31 3.14
N SER A 86 -7.11 -2.41 2.92
CA SER A 86 -8.51 -2.55 3.32
C SER A 86 -8.67 -2.61 4.85
N GLU A 87 -7.82 -3.37 5.55
CA GLU A 87 -7.81 -3.44 7.02
C GLU A 87 -7.44 -2.11 7.67
N ALA A 88 -6.57 -1.33 7.03
CA ALA A 88 -6.22 0.02 7.47
C ALA A 88 -7.35 1.04 7.28
N GLY A 89 -8.47 0.65 6.65
CA GLY A 89 -9.64 1.52 6.46
C GLY A 89 -9.46 2.57 5.38
N VAL A 90 -8.49 2.42 4.46
CA VAL A 90 -8.28 3.40 3.38
C VAL A 90 -9.50 3.43 2.45
N THR A 91 -10.13 4.61 2.35
CA THR A 91 -11.32 4.83 1.54
C THR A 91 -11.11 6.01 0.56
N PRO A 92 -11.35 5.83 -0.75
CA PRO A 92 -11.63 4.56 -1.41
C PRO A 92 -10.40 3.64 -1.38
N VAL A 93 -10.63 2.31 -1.33
CA VAL A 93 -9.52 1.35 -1.35
C VAL A 93 -8.77 1.50 -2.69
N PRO A 94 -7.47 1.85 -2.67
CA PRO A 94 -6.71 2.06 -3.89
C PRO A 94 -6.54 0.76 -4.68
N LYS A 95 -6.46 0.86 -6.00
CA LYS A 95 -6.09 -0.28 -6.85
C LYS A 95 -4.60 -0.58 -6.67
N VAL A 96 -4.27 -1.78 -6.20
CA VAL A 96 -2.87 -2.23 -6.09
C VAL A 96 -2.39 -2.81 -7.41
N ARG A 97 -1.26 -2.31 -7.91
CA ARG A 97 -0.54 -2.83 -9.07
C ARG A 97 0.85 -3.26 -8.63
N VAL A 98 1.22 -4.50 -8.90
CA VAL A 98 2.53 -5.04 -8.57
C VAL A 98 3.32 -5.30 -9.84
N ARG A 99 4.61 -4.96 -9.83
CA ARG A 99 5.57 -5.26 -10.89
C ARG A 99 6.78 -5.97 -10.30
N ALA A 100 7.12 -7.12 -10.84
CA ALA A 100 8.36 -7.80 -10.47
C ALA A 100 9.48 -7.45 -11.43
N VAL A 101 10.69 -7.30 -10.90
CA VAL A 101 11.93 -7.24 -11.65
C VAL A 101 12.79 -8.40 -11.17
N THR A 102 13.14 -9.30 -12.09
CA THR A 102 14.08 -10.36 -11.78
C THR A 102 15.49 -9.77 -11.75
N LYS A 103 16.20 -9.99 -10.64
CA LYS A 103 17.63 -9.65 -10.57
C LYS A 103 18.42 -10.93 -10.78
N GLU A 104 19.09 -11.02 -11.92
CA GLU A 104 20.13 -12.04 -12.11
C GLU A 104 21.29 -11.69 -11.17
N MET A 105 21.60 -12.59 -10.26
CA MET A 105 22.80 -12.50 -9.43
C MET A 105 23.96 -12.97 -10.31
N SER A 106 24.76 -12.03 -10.83
CA SER A 106 26.06 -12.31 -11.45
C SER A 106 27.10 -12.67 -10.39
#